data_AF-A0A2E3ZJ44-F1
#
_entry.id   AF-A0A2E3ZJ44-F1
#
_cell.length_a   1.000
_cell.length_b   1.000
_cell.length_c   1.000
_cell.angle_alpha   90.00
_cell.angle_beta   90.00
_cell.angle_gamma   90.00
#
_symmetry.space_group_name_H-M   'P 1'
#
loop_
_entity.id
_entity.type
_entity.pdbx_description
1 polymer ?
#
loop_
_entity_poly.entity_id
_entity_poly.type
_entity_poly.pdbx_seq_one_letter_code
_entity_poly.pdbx_strand_id
1 'polypeptide(L)'
;MPESADDSVEMPLDSEDEDATQRIVMCIGYLGDVFHGSQLQPNVRTAQGDVEAILRKLKWLGADDHIWLSSRTDAGVHVRMNLASFDLPQSRWDSIGAGSLLRAINDRLEDDIIAWSAYAVSDDVGVRLARRRIYLYRLQALPNWPVDLSPERLARWCRVFEGGHDFTNFRRVEEGRTTVRTVHRCAPWVDVNGRVVGFRIEAESFLWNQVRRVASVLHGLATENLDLSDVIRALHRPSEIVDFGRSPSDWLMLWTIQHPALPDLDTMPLEAISEWSNPPGGTNQRLHERWQEIARKEMKLMLQRGWIQGMELQSDEIE
;
A
#
# COMPACT_ATOMS: atom_id res chain seq x y z
N MET A 1 -10.34 35.01 74.85
CA MET A 1 -9.30 34.45 73.97
C MET A 1 -9.35 32.93 74.13
N PRO A 2 -10.08 32.26 73.25
CA PRO A 2 -9.57 31.05 72.62
C PRO A 2 -9.70 31.11 71.09
N GLU A 3 -9.07 30.13 70.47
CA GLU A 3 -8.55 30.08 69.11
C GLU A 3 -9.59 30.06 67.99
N SER A 4 -9.20 30.64 66.86
CA SER A 4 -9.86 30.60 65.57
C SER A 4 -9.81 29.19 64.96
N ALA A 5 -10.97 28.57 64.75
CA ALA A 5 -11.11 27.46 63.83
C ALA A 5 -11.16 28.02 62.40
N ASP A 6 -10.11 27.75 61.64
CA ASP A 6 -10.05 27.96 60.19
C ASP A 6 -10.73 26.76 59.52
N ASP A 7 -11.97 26.95 59.09
CA ASP A 7 -12.79 25.94 58.45
C ASP A 7 -12.57 26.06 56.93
N SER A 8 -11.40 25.61 56.47
CA SER A 8 -11.09 25.51 55.04
C SER A 8 -11.77 24.26 54.48
N VAL A 9 -12.97 24.43 53.93
CA VAL A 9 -13.64 23.42 53.12
C VAL A 9 -12.80 23.16 51.86
N GLU A 10 -12.01 22.09 51.87
CA GLU A 10 -11.44 21.52 50.64
C GLU A 10 -12.59 21.03 49.77
N MET A 11 -12.87 21.77 48.70
CA MET A 11 -13.69 21.25 47.60
C MET A 11 -12.92 20.12 46.92
N PRO A 12 -13.56 18.98 46.59
CA PRO A 12 -12.90 17.95 45.80
C PRO A 12 -12.50 18.59 44.47
N LEU A 13 -11.22 18.50 44.13
CA LEU A 13 -10.79 18.69 42.75
C LEU A 13 -11.54 17.64 41.92
N ASP A 14 -12.39 18.10 41.01
CA ASP A 14 -12.98 17.25 39.98
C ASP A 14 -11.81 16.49 39.34
N SER A 15 -11.74 15.18 39.57
CA SER A 15 -10.90 14.30 38.78
C SER A 15 -11.46 14.37 37.36
N GLU A 16 -10.80 15.12 36.48
CA GLU A 16 -10.99 14.96 35.05
C GLU A 16 -10.72 13.48 34.75
N ASP A 17 -11.78 12.68 34.64
CA ASP A 17 -11.68 11.33 34.09
C ASP A 17 -11.12 11.51 32.67
N GLU A 18 -9.82 11.23 32.50
CA GLU A 18 -9.18 11.22 31.19
C GLU A 18 -9.96 10.23 30.32
N ASP A 19 -10.64 10.74 29.29
CA ASP A 19 -11.38 9.92 28.33
C ASP A 19 -10.42 8.89 27.73
N ALA A 20 -10.73 7.61 27.92
CA ALA A 20 -9.91 6.53 27.40
C ALA A 20 -9.72 6.69 25.88
N THR A 21 -8.63 6.16 25.33
CA THR A 21 -8.40 6.23 23.88
C THR A 21 -8.72 4.89 23.22
N GLN A 22 -9.32 4.98 22.03
CA GLN A 22 -9.62 3.87 21.14
C GLN A 22 -8.70 3.94 19.93
N ARG A 23 -7.88 2.91 19.70
CA ARG A 23 -7.12 2.81 18.45
C ARG A 23 -8.04 2.46 17.29
N ILE A 24 -7.96 3.25 16.24
CA ILE A 24 -8.68 3.04 14.98
C ILE A 24 -7.70 2.60 13.92
N VAL A 25 -8.04 1.56 13.16
CA VAL A 25 -7.36 1.18 11.91
C VAL A 25 -8.29 1.47 10.74
N MET A 26 -7.88 2.37 9.86
CA MET A 26 -8.60 2.79 8.67
C MET A 26 -7.94 2.22 7.41
N CYS A 27 -8.78 1.70 6.51
CA CYS A 27 -8.37 1.23 5.20
C CYS A 27 -8.42 2.39 4.21
N ILE A 28 -7.25 2.78 3.70
CA ILE A 28 -7.11 3.88 2.74
C ILE A 28 -6.66 3.37 1.37
N GLY A 29 -7.24 3.92 0.32
CA GLY A 29 -6.84 3.75 -1.07
C GLY A 29 -6.51 5.08 -1.70
N TYR A 30 -5.61 5.10 -2.69
CA TYR A 30 -5.32 6.33 -3.44
C TYR A 30 -4.69 6.09 -4.81
N LEU A 31 -4.87 7.07 -5.69
CA LEU A 31 -4.24 7.17 -7.00
C LEU A 31 -2.88 7.88 -6.85
N GLY A 32 -1.79 7.12 -6.98
CA GLY A 32 -0.45 7.59 -6.60
C GLY A 32 0.14 8.71 -7.46
N ASP A 33 -0.40 8.98 -8.65
CA ASP A 33 0.18 9.90 -9.63
C ASP A 33 0.18 11.38 -9.18
N VAL A 34 -0.63 11.74 -8.20
CA VAL A 34 -0.67 13.08 -7.60
C VAL A 34 0.10 13.19 -6.27
N PHE A 35 0.65 12.08 -5.76
CA PHE A 35 1.32 12.01 -4.46
C PHE A 35 2.82 11.80 -4.58
N HIS A 36 3.58 12.48 -3.72
CA HIS A 36 5.04 12.29 -3.57
C HIS A 36 5.39 11.11 -2.65
N GLY A 37 4.52 10.11 -2.63
CA GLY A 37 4.59 8.93 -1.78
C GLY A 37 3.59 9.00 -0.63
N SER A 38 3.55 7.95 0.17
CA SER A 38 2.58 7.88 1.26
C SER A 38 2.98 8.69 2.48
N GLN A 39 4.27 8.74 2.82
CA GLN A 39 4.74 9.37 4.05
C GLN A 39 4.80 10.88 3.95
N LEU A 40 4.51 11.56 5.06
CA LEU A 40 4.66 13.01 5.20
C LEU A 40 6.07 13.47 4.81
N GLN A 41 6.12 14.50 3.95
CA GLN A 41 7.35 15.15 3.48
C GLN A 41 7.11 16.66 3.38
N PRO A 42 8.12 17.50 3.66
CA PRO A 42 7.95 18.95 3.57
C PRO A 42 7.59 19.42 2.15
N ASN A 43 6.66 20.37 2.05
CA ASN A 43 6.31 21.09 0.82
C ASN A 43 5.80 20.26 -0.37
N VAL A 44 5.36 19.02 -0.12
CA VAL A 44 4.76 18.16 -1.15
C VAL A 44 3.52 17.46 -0.63
N ARG A 45 2.57 17.17 -1.52
CA ARG A 45 1.36 16.42 -1.19
C ARG A 45 1.68 14.94 -1.00
N THR A 46 1.19 14.34 0.09
CA THR A 46 1.39 12.94 0.44
C THR A 46 0.10 12.36 1.02
N ALA A 47 -0.12 11.05 0.87
CA ALA A 47 -1.37 10.43 1.35
C ALA A 47 -1.53 10.59 2.88
N GLN A 48 -0.45 10.45 3.64
CA GLN A 48 -0.44 10.72 5.08
C GLN A 48 -0.80 12.18 5.38
N GLY A 49 -0.22 13.14 4.66
CA GLY A 49 -0.48 14.56 4.86
C GLY A 49 -1.94 14.94 4.67
N ASP A 50 -2.58 14.43 3.61
CA ASP A 50 -3.99 14.68 3.32
C ASP A 50 -4.91 14.12 4.41
N VAL A 51 -4.70 12.86 4.81
CA VAL A 51 -5.50 12.22 5.87
C VAL A 51 -5.30 12.96 7.20
N GLU A 52 -4.06 13.27 7.59
CA GLU A 52 -3.80 13.97 8.84
C GLU A 52 -4.38 15.41 8.84
N ALA A 53 -4.34 16.12 7.71
CA ALA A 53 -4.94 17.45 7.60
C ALA A 53 -6.44 17.43 7.89
N ILE A 54 -7.15 16.41 7.40
CA ILE A 54 -8.57 16.22 7.65
C ILE A 54 -8.83 15.84 9.11
N LEU A 55 -8.07 14.89 9.66
CA LEU A 55 -8.22 14.49 11.06
C LEU A 55 -7.99 15.67 12.02
N ARG A 56 -7.00 16.54 11.74
CA ARG A 56 -6.79 17.77 12.51
C ARG A 56 -7.94 18.76 12.36
N LYS A 57 -8.48 18.93 11.15
CA LYS A 57 -9.66 19.78 10.90
C LYS A 57 -10.90 19.29 11.66
N LEU A 58 -11.02 17.98 11.86
CA LEU A 58 -12.07 17.34 12.64
C LEU A 58 -11.79 17.31 14.16
N LYS A 59 -10.61 17.77 14.59
CA LYS A 59 -10.11 17.69 15.97
C LYS A 59 -9.99 16.26 16.49
N TRP A 60 -9.66 15.33 15.61
CA TRP A 60 -9.46 13.90 15.90
C TRP A 60 -7.99 13.50 15.97
N LEU A 61 -7.09 14.44 15.68
CA LEU A 61 -5.64 14.28 15.76
C LEU A 61 -5.07 15.60 16.29
N GLY A 62 -4.15 15.52 17.25
CA GLY A 62 -3.45 16.69 17.78
C GLY A 62 -2.57 17.37 16.72
N ALA A 63 -2.10 18.57 17.05
CA ALA A 63 -1.25 19.35 16.14
C ALA A 63 0.07 18.63 15.84
N ASP A 64 0.67 17.99 16.85
CA ASP A 64 1.95 17.29 16.78
C ASP A 64 1.81 15.77 16.62
N ASP A 65 0.58 15.26 16.60
CA ASP A 65 0.31 13.84 16.44
C ASP A 65 0.33 13.43 14.96
N HIS A 66 0.67 12.16 14.72
CA HIS A 66 0.75 11.58 13.39
C HIS A 66 0.00 10.26 13.32
N ILE A 67 -0.56 9.97 12.14
CA ILE A 67 -1.06 8.64 11.85
C ILE A 67 0.09 7.70 11.51
N TRP A 68 -0.10 6.41 11.74
CA TRP A 68 0.84 5.37 11.37
C TRP A 68 0.36 4.65 10.12
N LEU A 69 1.18 4.60 9.08
CA LEU A 69 0.91 3.78 7.90
C LEU A 69 1.57 2.40 8.00
N SER A 70 0.86 1.37 7.57
CA SER A 70 1.38 0.00 7.47
C SER A 70 2.47 -0.12 6.42
N SER A 71 2.22 0.41 5.23
CA SER A 71 3.17 0.39 4.12
C SER A 71 3.56 1.81 3.72
N ARG A 72 4.86 1.99 3.48
CA ARG A 72 5.41 3.21 2.89
C ARG A 72 5.51 2.98 1.39
N THR A 73 4.92 3.86 0.59
CA THR A 73 4.96 3.76 -0.88
C THR A 73 5.76 4.93 -1.46
N ASP A 74 6.44 4.66 -2.59
CA ASP A 74 7.13 5.70 -3.35
C ASP A 74 6.14 6.64 -4.04
N ALA A 75 6.62 7.82 -4.45
CA ALA A 75 5.89 8.72 -5.34
C ALA A 75 5.40 7.99 -6.60
N GLY A 76 4.13 8.22 -6.98
CA GLY A 76 3.51 7.59 -8.15
C GLY A 76 2.93 6.18 -7.90
N VAL A 77 3.18 5.55 -6.75
CA VAL A 77 2.65 4.19 -6.48
C VAL A 77 1.17 4.26 -6.13
N HIS A 78 0.37 3.52 -6.89
CA HIS A 78 -1.06 3.38 -6.65
C HIS A 78 -1.37 2.41 -5.51
N VAL A 79 -2.49 2.62 -4.82
CA VAL A 79 -2.86 1.81 -3.64
C VAL A 79 -4.33 1.49 -3.63
N ARG A 80 -4.66 0.20 -3.65
CA ARG A 80 -6.03 -0.25 -3.37
C ARG A 80 -6.31 -0.21 -1.88
N MET A 81 -5.39 -0.78 -1.08
CA MET A 81 -5.52 -0.85 0.37
C MET A 81 -4.17 -0.71 1.07
N ASN A 82 -4.02 0.38 1.80
CA ASN A 82 -3.06 0.53 2.88
C ASN A 82 -3.83 0.70 4.19
N LEU A 83 -3.17 0.43 5.32
CA LEU A 83 -3.77 0.59 6.64
C LEU A 83 -3.13 1.80 7.30
N ALA A 84 -3.98 2.68 7.84
CA ALA A 84 -3.59 3.83 8.64
C ALA A 84 -4.14 3.66 10.06
N SER A 85 -3.35 3.89 11.11
CA SER A 85 -3.83 3.87 12.49
C SER A 85 -3.61 5.19 13.21
N PHE A 86 -4.56 5.53 14.07
CA PHE A 86 -4.52 6.69 14.96
C PHE A 86 -5.41 6.40 16.18
N ASP A 87 -5.22 7.16 17.24
CA ASP A 87 -5.97 7.00 18.48
C ASP A 87 -7.01 8.12 18.57
N LEU A 88 -8.25 7.78 18.96
CA LEU A 88 -9.39 8.69 19.08
C LEU A 88 -9.97 8.57 20.50
N PRO A 89 -10.51 9.63 21.12
CA PRO A 89 -11.20 9.49 22.40
C PRO A 89 -12.35 8.47 22.29
N GLN A 90 -12.48 7.58 23.28
CA GLN A 90 -13.43 6.47 23.28
C GLN A 90 -14.86 7.01 23.18
N SER A 91 -15.19 8.05 23.96
CA SER A 91 -16.50 8.71 23.89
C SER A 91 -16.84 9.20 22.48
N ARG A 92 -15.83 9.66 21.72
CA ARG A 92 -16.00 10.13 20.35
C ARG A 92 -16.27 8.96 19.41
N TRP A 93 -15.53 7.86 19.54
CA TRP A 93 -15.76 6.65 18.74
C TRP A 93 -17.15 6.09 18.97
N ASP A 94 -17.55 5.92 20.24
CA ASP A 94 -18.88 5.41 20.62
C ASP A 94 -20.02 6.28 20.09
N SER A 95 -19.78 7.59 19.97
CA SER A 95 -20.76 8.54 19.42
C SER A 95 -20.92 8.47 17.89
N ILE A 96 -19.86 8.19 17.12
CA ILE A 96 -19.91 8.29 15.64
C ILE A 96 -19.91 6.95 14.93
N GLY A 97 -19.20 5.97 15.49
CA GLY A 97 -18.88 4.70 14.86
C GLY A 97 -18.11 4.82 13.54
N ALA A 98 -17.86 3.67 12.92
CA ALA A 98 -17.11 3.58 11.66
C ALA A 98 -17.77 4.37 10.52
N GLY A 99 -19.08 4.20 10.30
CA GLY A 99 -19.78 4.79 9.16
C GLY A 99 -19.75 6.33 9.17
N SER A 100 -20.01 6.98 10.30
CA SER A 100 -19.95 8.45 10.37
C SER A 100 -18.52 8.98 10.35
N LEU A 101 -17.55 8.23 10.87
CA LEU A 101 -16.13 8.54 10.75
C LEU A 101 -15.72 8.57 9.27
N LEU A 102 -16.03 7.52 8.51
CA LEU A 102 -15.72 7.40 7.09
C LEU A 102 -16.38 8.50 6.27
N ARG A 103 -17.67 8.78 6.51
CA ARG A 103 -18.37 9.91 5.86
C ARG A 103 -17.69 11.24 6.13
N ALA A 104 -17.40 11.56 7.39
CA ALA A 104 -16.77 12.82 7.76
C ALA A 104 -15.39 13.02 7.11
N ILE A 105 -14.62 11.95 6.96
CA ILE A 105 -13.31 11.98 6.28
C ILE A 105 -13.48 12.13 4.77
N ASN A 106 -14.28 11.27 4.13
CA ASN A 106 -14.46 11.27 2.68
C ASN A 106 -15.13 12.54 2.15
N ASP A 107 -16.03 13.18 2.91
CA ASP A 107 -16.64 14.47 2.55
C ASP A 107 -15.61 15.62 2.41
N ARG A 108 -14.36 15.38 2.84
CA ARG A 108 -13.27 16.36 2.85
C ARG A 108 -12.04 15.90 2.05
N LEU A 109 -12.00 14.65 1.62
CA LEU A 109 -10.95 14.12 0.75
C LEU A 109 -11.25 14.49 -0.71
N GLU A 110 -10.20 14.60 -1.51
CA GLU A 110 -10.32 14.69 -2.97
C GLU A 110 -10.54 13.29 -3.57
N ASP A 111 -11.09 13.21 -4.79
CA ASP A 111 -11.45 11.93 -5.47
C ASP A 111 -10.27 10.97 -5.73
N ASP A 112 -9.03 11.44 -5.53
CA ASP A 112 -7.82 10.65 -5.70
C ASP A 112 -7.40 9.85 -4.46
N ILE A 113 -8.10 10.01 -3.33
CA ILE A 113 -7.87 9.27 -2.08
C ILE A 113 -9.20 8.97 -1.39
N ILE A 114 -9.32 7.78 -0.81
CA ILE A 114 -10.54 7.33 -0.16
C ILE A 114 -10.24 6.53 1.10
N ALA A 115 -11.03 6.73 2.14
CA ALA A 115 -11.13 5.82 3.28
C ALA A 115 -12.37 4.96 3.12
N TRP A 116 -12.23 3.65 2.95
CA TRP A 116 -13.37 2.78 2.62
C TRP A 116 -13.79 1.83 3.74
N SER A 117 -12.98 1.66 4.80
CA SER A 117 -13.36 0.92 6.01
C SER A 117 -12.59 1.40 7.24
N ALA A 118 -13.14 1.22 8.44
CA ALA A 118 -12.50 1.57 9.71
C ALA A 118 -12.91 0.60 10.83
N TYR A 119 -11.94 0.21 11.66
CA TYR A 119 -12.11 -0.76 12.73
C TYR A 119 -11.54 -0.23 14.05
N ALA A 120 -12.28 -0.41 15.14
CA ALA A 120 -11.74 -0.31 16.49
C ALA A 120 -10.89 -1.55 16.78
N VAL A 121 -9.67 -1.35 17.25
CA VAL A 121 -8.73 -2.43 17.59
C VAL A 121 -8.10 -2.17 18.96
N SER A 122 -7.47 -3.19 19.53
CA SER A 122 -6.72 -3.05 20.78
C SER A 122 -5.54 -2.06 20.64
N ASP A 123 -5.16 -1.42 21.74
CA ASP A 123 -4.12 -0.38 21.82
C ASP A 123 -2.69 -0.92 21.61
N ASP A 124 -2.51 -2.24 21.68
CA ASP A 124 -1.26 -2.95 21.37
C ASP A 124 -1.09 -3.23 19.86
N VAL A 125 -2.14 -2.99 19.06
CA VAL A 125 -2.10 -3.26 17.62
C VAL A 125 -1.19 -2.27 16.90
N GLY A 126 -0.05 -2.79 16.42
CA GLY A 126 0.90 -2.07 15.56
C GLY A 126 0.64 -2.31 14.08
N VAL A 127 0.07 -1.33 13.38
CA VAL A 127 -0.39 -1.45 11.98
C VAL A 127 0.69 -1.85 10.96
N ARG A 128 1.99 -1.70 11.30
CA ARG A 128 3.12 -2.14 10.46
C ARG A 128 3.35 -3.65 10.50
N LEU A 129 2.88 -4.34 11.54
CA LEU A 129 3.07 -5.79 11.77
C LEU A 129 2.09 -6.61 10.90
N ALA A 130 2.13 -6.37 9.60
CA ALA A 130 1.33 -7.12 8.64
C ALA A 130 1.91 -8.52 8.41
N ARG A 131 1.02 -9.50 8.23
CA ARG A 131 1.37 -10.87 7.86
C ARG A 131 1.89 -10.94 6.43
N ARG A 132 1.21 -10.24 5.51
CA ARG A 132 1.53 -10.22 4.07
C ARG A 132 1.18 -8.89 3.46
N ARG A 133 1.97 -8.49 2.47
CA ARG A 133 1.71 -7.37 1.56
C ARG A 133 1.76 -7.94 0.14
N ILE A 134 0.74 -7.62 -0.64
CA ILE A 134 0.62 -8.07 -2.03
C ILE A 134 0.74 -6.87 -2.94
N TYR A 135 1.70 -6.92 -3.86
CA TYR A 135 1.89 -5.94 -4.91
C TYR A 135 1.60 -6.54 -6.28
N LEU A 136 1.10 -5.69 -7.18
CA LEU A 136 0.97 -5.97 -8.60
C LEU A 136 1.79 -4.98 -9.37
N TYR A 137 2.42 -5.45 -10.44
CA TYR A 137 3.13 -4.57 -11.36
C TYR A 137 2.73 -4.88 -12.80
N ARG A 138 2.32 -3.86 -13.55
CA ARG A 138 1.91 -4.01 -14.96
C ARG A 138 3.13 -3.95 -15.88
N LEU A 139 3.68 -5.12 -16.25
CA LEU A 139 4.89 -5.20 -17.07
C LEU A 139 4.65 -4.85 -18.54
N GLN A 140 3.45 -5.10 -19.07
CA GLN A 140 3.09 -4.73 -20.45
C GLN A 140 3.27 -3.25 -20.74
N ALA A 141 3.21 -2.40 -19.72
CA ALA A 141 3.42 -0.97 -19.86
C ALA A 141 4.87 -0.59 -20.15
N LEU A 142 5.83 -1.45 -19.85
CA LEU A 142 7.24 -1.18 -20.11
C LEU A 142 7.57 -1.25 -21.61
N PRO A 143 8.46 -0.39 -22.12
CA PRO A 143 8.83 -0.39 -23.53
C PRO A 143 9.37 -1.75 -23.98
N ASN A 144 9.06 -2.16 -25.21
CA ASN A 144 9.51 -3.42 -25.80
C ASN A 144 9.07 -4.69 -25.04
N TRP A 145 8.06 -4.61 -24.18
CA TRP A 145 7.50 -5.81 -23.56
C TRP A 145 6.93 -6.75 -24.65
N PRO A 146 7.32 -8.04 -24.67
CA PRO A 146 6.83 -8.98 -25.68
C PRO A 146 5.34 -9.28 -25.51
N VAL A 147 4.57 -9.08 -26.59
CA VAL A 147 3.10 -9.28 -26.62
C VAL A 147 2.72 -10.73 -26.32
N ASP A 148 3.51 -11.69 -26.81
CA ASP A 148 3.22 -13.13 -26.71
C ASP A 148 4.06 -13.84 -25.64
N LEU A 149 4.47 -13.13 -24.57
CA LEU A 149 5.20 -13.77 -23.48
C LEU A 149 4.35 -14.84 -22.81
N SER A 150 4.81 -16.09 -22.86
CA SER A 150 4.10 -17.20 -22.22
C SER A 150 4.08 -17.02 -20.68
N PRO A 151 2.93 -17.25 -20.02
CA PRO A 151 2.85 -17.25 -18.56
C PRO A 151 3.83 -18.21 -17.90
N GLU A 152 4.12 -19.36 -18.52
CA GLU A 152 5.06 -20.36 -18.01
C GLU A 152 6.51 -19.84 -18.04
N ARG A 153 6.88 -19.09 -19.09
CA ARG A 153 8.19 -18.44 -19.16
C ARG A 153 8.34 -17.42 -18.04
N LEU A 154 7.34 -16.55 -17.84
CA LEU A 154 7.36 -15.58 -16.73
C LEU A 154 7.34 -16.28 -15.36
N ALA A 155 6.55 -17.35 -15.20
CA ALA A 155 6.48 -18.10 -13.95
C ALA A 155 7.83 -18.68 -13.53
N ARG A 156 8.62 -19.19 -14.49
CA ARG A 156 9.98 -19.68 -14.21
C ARG A 156 10.87 -18.57 -13.67
N TRP A 157 10.78 -17.36 -14.23
CA TRP A 157 11.54 -16.20 -13.75
C TRP A 157 11.06 -15.72 -12.39
N CYS A 158 9.76 -15.66 -12.15
CA CYS A 158 9.23 -15.22 -10.86
C CYS A 158 9.65 -16.14 -9.69
N ARG A 159 9.67 -17.46 -9.90
CA ARG A 159 10.03 -18.45 -8.87
C ARG A 159 11.42 -18.24 -8.26
N VAL A 160 12.37 -17.64 -9.00
CA VAL A 160 13.73 -17.43 -8.46
C VAL A 160 13.74 -16.47 -7.27
N PHE A 161 12.72 -15.61 -7.15
CA PHE A 161 12.59 -14.66 -6.05
C PHE A 161 11.91 -15.24 -4.82
N GLU A 162 11.24 -16.39 -4.93
CA GLU A 162 10.51 -17.02 -3.81
C GLU A 162 11.46 -17.62 -2.78
N GLY A 163 11.08 -17.57 -1.50
CA GLY A 163 11.91 -17.98 -0.38
C GLY A 163 12.70 -16.83 0.26
N GLY A 164 13.59 -17.19 1.18
CA GLY A 164 14.45 -16.25 1.89
C GLY A 164 15.72 -15.94 1.11
N HIS A 165 15.90 -14.68 0.69
CA HIS A 165 17.07 -14.23 -0.07
C HIS A 165 17.63 -12.94 0.51
N ASP A 166 18.92 -12.72 0.31
CA ASP A 166 19.54 -11.40 0.48
C ASP A 166 19.28 -10.57 -0.77
N PHE A 167 18.38 -9.60 -0.65
CA PHE A 167 17.97 -8.70 -1.74
C PHE A 167 18.89 -7.48 -1.87
N THR A 168 20.18 -7.61 -1.55
CA THR A 168 21.12 -6.48 -1.60
C THR A 168 21.17 -5.79 -2.97
N ASN A 169 21.25 -6.57 -4.05
CA ASN A 169 21.23 -6.07 -5.43
C ASN A 169 19.85 -5.62 -5.92
N PHE A 170 18.83 -5.78 -5.09
CA PHE A 170 17.43 -5.48 -5.41
C PHE A 170 16.87 -4.40 -4.50
N ARG A 171 17.69 -3.48 -3.97
CA ARG A 171 17.19 -2.34 -3.17
C ARG A 171 17.79 -1.01 -3.57
N ARG A 172 17.20 0.07 -3.08
CA ARG A 172 17.97 1.30 -2.85
C ARG A 172 18.81 1.11 -1.59
N VAL A 173 20.08 1.50 -1.66
CA VAL A 173 20.98 1.39 -0.52
C VAL A 173 20.40 2.23 0.63
N GLU A 174 20.26 1.56 1.78
CA GLU A 174 19.85 2.10 3.06
C GLU A 174 20.76 1.43 4.09
N GLU A 175 21.41 2.22 4.92
CA GLU A 175 22.38 1.74 5.91
C GLU A 175 21.67 1.17 7.15
N GLY A 176 22.31 0.22 7.82
CA GLY A 176 21.85 -0.28 9.13
C GLY A 176 20.62 -1.19 9.13
N ARG A 177 20.14 -1.65 7.96
CA ARG A 177 19.01 -2.58 7.87
C ARG A 177 19.38 -3.91 7.21
N THR A 178 18.84 -4.99 7.76
CA THR A 178 18.92 -6.30 7.12
C THR A 178 18.25 -6.28 5.74
N THR A 179 18.89 -6.94 4.80
CA THR A 179 18.57 -7.02 3.38
C THR A 179 17.92 -8.36 3.04
N VAL A 180 17.84 -9.25 4.03
CA VAL A 180 17.19 -10.54 3.90
C VAL A 180 15.67 -10.34 3.96
N ARG A 181 14.96 -10.83 2.95
CA ARG A 181 13.49 -10.87 2.94
C ARG A 181 13.03 -12.23 2.46
N THR A 182 11.85 -12.62 2.93
CA THR A 182 11.17 -13.83 2.48
C THR A 182 10.01 -13.46 1.58
N VAL A 183 10.12 -13.76 0.30
CA VAL A 183 9.00 -13.66 -0.64
C VAL A 183 8.23 -14.97 -0.57
N HIS A 184 6.97 -14.89 -0.18
CA HIS A 184 6.09 -16.05 -0.07
C HIS A 184 5.60 -16.54 -1.42
N ARG A 185 5.34 -15.62 -2.35
CA ARG A 185 4.87 -15.94 -3.70
C ARG A 185 5.28 -14.86 -4.69
N CYS A 186 5.73 -15.28 -5.86
CA CYS A 186 5.94 -14.41 -7.02
C CYS A 186 5.42 -15.15 -8.26
N ALA A 187 4.42 -14.59 -8.93
CA ALA A 187 3.73 -15.28 -10.01
C ALA A 187 3.31 -14.31 -11.12
N PRO A 188 3.12 -14.81 -12.37
CA PRO A 188 2.47 -14.04 -13.42
C PRO A 188 1.10 -13.54 -12.96
N TRP A 189 0.84 -12.27 -13.23
CA TRP A 189 -0.50 -11.71 -13.19
C TRP A 189 -1.06 -11.80 -14.61
N VAL A 190 -2.07 -12.66 -14.77
CA VAL A 190 -2.73 -12.92 -16.06
C VAL A 190 -4.14 -12.37 -16.08
N ASP A 191 -4.62 -11.99 -17.25
CA ASP A 191 -6.02 -11.62 -17.48
C ASP A 191 -6.92 -12.86 -17.63
N VAL A 192 -8.22 -12.63 -17.80
CA VAL A 192 -9.24 -13.69 -17.99
C VAL A 192 -9.00 -14.57 -19.23
N ASN A 193 -8.21 -14.08 -20.20
CA ASN A 193 -7.83 -14.81 -21.40
C ASN A 193 -6.48 -15.53 -21.26
N GLY A 194 -5.89 -15.54 -20.05
CA GLY A 194 -4.61 -16.17 -19.75
C GLY A 194 -3.39 -15.39 -20.22
N ARG A 195 -3.54 -14.13 -20.66
CA ARG A 195 -2.42 -13.31 -21.14
C ARG A 195 -1.73 -12.62 -19.99
N VAL A 196 -0.40 -12.50 -20.08
CA VAL A 196 0.41 -11.83 -19.06
C VAL A 196 0.20 -10.32 -19.10
N VAL A 197 -0.40 -9.78 -18.03
CA VAL A 197 -0.46 -8.33 -17.75
C VAL A 197 0.81 -7.86 -17.03
N GLY A 198 1.31 -8.69 -16.13
CA GLY A 198 2.55 -8.44 -15.40
C GLY A 198 2.81 -9.49 -14.33
N PHE A 199 3.16 -9.08 -13.11
CA PHE A 199 3.39 -10.03 -12.02
C PHE A 199 2.75 -9.58 -10.70
N ARG A 200 2.46 -10.57 -9.87
CA ARG A 200 2.07 -10.44 -8.46
C ARG A 200 3.22 -10.90 -7.58
N ILE A 201 3.51 -10.15 -6.53
CA ILE A 201 4.49 -10.54 -5.51
C ILE A 201 3.94 -10.34 -4.10
N GLU A 202 4.21 -11.31 -3.23
CA GLU A 202 3.70 -11.40 -1.87
C GLU A 202 4.84 -11.69 -0.90
N ALA A 203 4.97 -10.87 0.13
CA ALA A 203 5.97 -11.03 1.19
C ALA A 203 5.44 -10.40 2.48
N GLU A 204 6.03 -10.76 3.62
CA GLU A 204 5.79 -10.05 4.89
C GLU A 204 6.20 -8.58 4.76
N SER A 205 7.39 -8.31 4.22
CA SER A 205 7.87 -6.95 3.97
C SER A 205 8.78 -6.87 2.75
N PHE A 206 8.93 -5.66 2.21
CA PHE A 206 9.80 -5.37 1.07
C PHE A 206 10.80 -4.28 1.44
N LEU A 207 11.99 -4.35 0.86
CA LEU A 207 12.98 -3.29 0.93
C LEU A 207 12.57 -2.12 0.02
N TRP A 208 13.18 -0.97 0.26
CA TRP A 208 12.96 0.21 -0.56
C TRP A 208 13.35 -0.06 -2.02
N ASN A 209 12.43 0.23 -2.96
CA ASN A 209 12.50 -0.08 -4.40
C ASN A 209 12.50 -1.58 -4.78
N GLN A 210 12.34 -2.53 -3.86
CA GLN A 210 12.50 -3.95 -4.17
C GLN A 210 11.60 -4.44 -5.29
N VAL A 211 10.31 -4.20 -5.20
CA VAL A 211 9.35 -4.66 -6.21
C VAL A 211 9.64 -4.05 -7.59
N ARG A 212 10.05 -2.77 -7.64
CA ARG A 212 10.38 -2.07 -8.88
C ARG A 212 11.69 -2.57 -9.52
N ARG A 213 12.63 -3.06 -8.71
CA ARG A 213 13.87 -3.69 -9.19
C ARG A 213 13.61 -5.12 -9.68
N VAL A 214 12.74 -5.87 -9.01
CA VAL A 214 12.23 -7.15 -9.52
C VAL A 214 11.54 -6.93 -10.88
N ALA A 215 10.70 -5.90 -11.01
CA ALA A 215 10.09 -5.54 -12.28
C ALA A 215 11.12 -5.25 -13.38
N SER A 216 12.20 -4.54 -13.04
CA SER A 216 13.31 -4.22 -13.96
C SER A 216 14.01 -5.48 -14.45
N VAL A 217 14.25 -6.45 -13.55
CA VAL A 217 14.82 -7.75 -13.91
C VAL A 217 13.89 -8.55 -14.82
N LEU A 218 12.61 -8.66 -14.48
CA LEU A 218 11.65 -9.40 -15.31
C LEU A 218 11.52 -8.78 -16.71
N HIS A 219 11.60 -7.46 -16.81
CA HIS A 219 11.66 -6.74 -18.08
C HIS A 219 12.96 -7.00 -18.86
N GLY A 220 14.11 -6.95 -18.19
CA GLY A 220 15.41 -7.30 -18.79
C GLY A 220 15.42 -8.72 -19.37
N LEU A 221 14.90 -9.70 -18.64
CA LEU A 221 14.76 -11.09 -19.09
C LEU A 221 13.79 -11.24 -20.28
N ALA A 222 12.69 -10.48 -20.26
CA ALA A 222 11.70 -10.50 -21.34
C ALA A 222 12.23 -9.88 -22.64
N THR A 223 13.08 -8.86 -22.52
CA THR A 223 13.72 -8.16 -23.65
C THR A 223 15.07 -8.75 -24.06
N GLU A 224 15.49 -9.87 -23.44
CA GLU A 224 16.75 -10.57 -23.71
C GLU A 224 18.01 -9.71 -23.47
N ASN A 225 17.87 -8.66 -22.65
CA ASN A 225 18.97 -7.79 -22.22
C ASN A 225 19.63 -8.28 -20.92
N LEU A 226 19.12 -9.36 -20.34
CA LEU A 226 19.59 -9.94 -19.09
C LEU A 226 19.45 -11.45 -19.14
N ASP A 227 20.44 -12.17 -18.62
CA ASP A 227 20.40 -13.62 -18.47
C ASP A 227 19.89 -14.04 -17.09
N LEU A 228 19.11 -15.12 -17.04
CA LEU A 228 18.56 -15.65 -15.79
C LEU A 228 19.68 -16.07 -14.82
N SER A 229 20.82 -16.53 -15.34
CA SER A 229 22.00 -16.88 -14.53
C SER A 229 22.54 -15.70 -13.74
N ASP A 230 22.50 -14.48 -14.28
CA ASP A 230 22.99 -13.29 -13.59
C ASP A 230 22.09 -12.91 -12.42
N VAL A 231 20.77 -13.08 -12.59
CA VAL A 231 19.78 -12.88 -11.52
C VAL A 231 20.00 -13.86 -10.38
N ILE A 232 20.15 -15.15 -10.72
CA ILE A 232 20.40 -16.22 -9.75
C ILE A 232 21.73 -15.98 -9.03
N ARG A 233 22.77 -15.55 -9.76
CA ARG A 233 24.08 -15.21 -9.20
C ARG A 233 23.96 -14.04 -8.23
N ALA A 234 23.22 -12.99 -8.57
CA ALA A 234 23.04 -11.81 -7.72
C ALA A 234 22.27 -12.11 -6.42
N LEU A 235 21.37 -13.10 -6.41
CA LEU A 235 20.69 -13.57 -5.21
C LEU A 235 21.60 -14.43 -4.31
N HIS A 236 22.43 -15.29 -4.90
CA HIS A 236 23.34 -16.17 -4.16
C HIS A 236 24.65 -15.50 -3.73
N ARG A 237 25.06 -14.43 -4.41
CA ARG A 237 26.31 -13.69 -4.16
C ARG A 237 26.00 -12.20 -3.96
N PRO A 238 25.34 -11.82 -2.85
CA PRO A 238 24.91 -10.44 -2.61
C PRO A 238 26.07 -9.44 -2.46
N SER A 239 27.29 -9.91 -2.23
CA SER A 239 28.51 -9.09 -2.21
C SER A 239 29.01 -8.70 -3.61
N GLU A 240 28.60 -9.41 -4.66
CA GLU A 240 28.87 -9.03 -6.05
C GLU A 240 27.80 -8.02 -6.48
N ILE A 241 28.16 -6.73 -6.44
CA ILE A 241 27.20 -5.64 -6.66
C ILE A 241 26.80 -5.56 -8.13
N VAL A 242 25.49 -5.61 -8.38
CA VAL A 242 24.88 -5.47 -9.70
C VAL A 242 23.70 -4.50 -9.60
N ASP A 243 23.62 -3.56 -10.54
CA ASP A 243 22.46 -2.67 -10.67
C ASP A 243 21.57 -3.11 -11.84
N PHE A 244 20.43 -3.70 -11.52
CA PHE A 244 19.43 -4.09 -12.51
C PHE A 244 18.56 -2.92 -13.01
N GLY A 245 18.84 -1.69 -12.57
CA GLY A 245 17.98 -0.54 -12.81
C GLY A 245 16.72 -0.58 -11.94
N ARG A 246 15.80 0.35 -12.21
CA ARG A 246 14.57 0.53 -11.44
C ARG A 246 13.43 0.93 -12.37
N SER A 247 12.39 0.10 -12.43
CA SER A 247 11.23 0.41 -13.25
C SER A 247 10.39 1.57 -12.69
N PRO A 248 9.59 2.26 -13.52
CA PRO A 248 8.69 3.33 -13.08
C PRO A 248 7.72 2.89 -11.97
N SER A 249 7.30 3.83 -11.12
CA SER A 249 6.39 3.54 -10.00
C SER A 249 4.91 3.59 -10.38
N ASP A 250 4.54 4.27 -11.47
CA ASP A 250 3.16 4.42 -11.95
C ASP A 250 2.51 3.10 -12.37
N TRP A 251 3.32 2.05 -12.60
CA TRP A 251 2.84 0.70 -12.92
C TRP A 251 2.75 -0.23 -11.70
N LEU A 252 3.13 0.24 -10.50
CA LEU A 252 3.10 -0.52 -9.25
C LEU A 252 1.83 -0.19 -8.44
N MET A 253 1.16 -1.25 -7.97
CA MET A 253 0.01 -1.16 -7.08
C MET A 253 0.25 -1.95 -5.80
N LEU A 254 0.08 -1.31 -4.64
CA LEU A 254 -0.17 -2.04 -3.40
C LEU A 254 -1.63 -2.52 -3.42
N TRP A 255 -1.81 -3.82 -3.57
CA TRP A 255 -3.14 -4.41 -3.76
C TRP A 255 -3.83 -4.70 -2.43
N THR A 256 -3.15 -5.35 -1.50
CA THR A 256 -3.75 -5.69 -0.21
C THR A 256 -2.68 -5.90 0.85
N ILE A 257 -3.09 -5.73 2.11
CA ILE A 257 -2.31 -5.98 3.31
C ILE A 257 -3.13 -6.91 4.18
N GLN A 258 -2.62 -8.12 4.42
CA GLN A 258 -3.21 -9.03 5.40
C GLN A 258 -2.61 -8.70 6.76
N HIS A 259 -3.47 -8.28 7.70
CA HIS A 259 -3.07 -7.90 9.05
C HIS A 259 -3.64 -8.89 10.07
N PRO A 260 -2.86 -9.41 11.04
CA PRO A 260 -3.33 -10.42 11.98
C PRO A 260 -4.51 -9.94 12.86
N ALA A 261 -4.58 -8.65 13.18
CA ALA A 261 -5.70 -8.06 13.92
C ALA A 261 -6.98 -7.86 13.08
N LEU A 262 -6.89 -8.00 11.75
CA LEU A 262 -8.02 -7.84 10.80
C LEU A 262 -8.00 -8.99 9.78
N PRO A 263 -8.18 -10.24 10.24
CA PRO A 263 -7.96 -11.43 9.40
C PRO A 263 -8.94 -11.54 8.23
N ASP A 264 -10.15 -11.00 8.39
CA ASP A 264 -11.24 -11.12 7.40
C ASP A 264 -11.25 -9.99 6.37
N LEU A 265 -10.32 -9.03 6.47
CA LEU A 265 -10.24 -7.86 5.59
C LEU A 265 -9.80 -8.19 4.14
N ASP A 266 -9.32 -9.42 3.88
CA ASP A 266 -8.84 -9.81 2.55
C ASP A 266 -9.98 -10.26 1.63
N THR A 267 -10.81 -9.31 1.23
CA THR A 267 -12.12 -9.61 0.60
C THR A 267 -12.12 -9.60 -0.92
N MET A 268 -11.00 -9.29 -1.60
CA MET A 268 -11.00 -9.17 -3.06
C MET A 268 -10.06 -10.14 -3.78
N PRO A 269 -10.61 -11.21 -4.40
CA PRO A 269 -9.87 -12.04 -5.33
C PRO A 269 -9.36 -11.20 -6.51
N LEU A 270 -8.11 -11.43 -6.90
CA LEU A 270 -7.46 -10.76 -8.04
C LEU A 270 -8.20 -11.05 -9.35
N GLU A 271 -8.90 -12.18 -9.37
CA GLU A 271 -9.62 -12.77 -10.48
C GLU A 271 -10.90 -11.99 -10.86
N ALA A 272 -11.34 -11.04 -10.02
CA ALA A 272 -12.53 -10.22 -10.26
C ALA A 272 -12.37 -9.16 -11.37
N ILE A 273 -11.20 -9.10 -12.04
CA ILE A 273 -10.86 -8.00 -12.94
C ILE A 273 -10.98 -8.40 -14.40
N SER A 274 -11.78 -7.61 -15.11
CA SER A 274 -12.11 -7.66 -16.54
C SER A 274 -10.90 -7.61 -17.48
N GLU A 275 -11.13 -7.94 -18.76
CA GLU A 275 -10.16 -7.85 -19.85
C GLU A 275 -9.32 -6.56 -19.82
N TRP A 276 -8.01 -6.71 -20.01
CA TRP A 276 -7.07 -5.60 -20.14
C TRP A 276 -6.81 -5.32 -21.61
N SER A 277 -6.69 -4.04 -21.98
CA SER A 277 -6.17 -3.68 -23.29
C SER A 277 -4.71 -4.11 -23.43
N ASN A 278 -4.32 -4.39 -24.67
CA ASN A 278 -2.96 -4.79 -25.02
C ASN A 278 -2.20 -3.64 -25.65
N PRO A 279 -0.86 -3.60 -25.45
CA PRO A 279 -0.03 -2.72 -26.23
C PRO A 279 -0.16 -3.03 -27.72
N PRO A 280 -0.06 -1.99 -28.58
CA PRO A 280 0.00 -2.21 -30.02
C PRO A 280 1.23 -3.06 -30.37
N GLY A 281 1.08 -3.96 -31.34
CA GLY A 281 2.20 -4.78 -31.81
C GLY A 281 3.31 -3.95 -32.48
N GLY A 282 4.54 -4.48 -32.44
CA GLY A 282 5.71 -3.87 -33.07
C GLY A 282 6.48 -2.88 -32.18
N THR A 283 7.44 -2.18 -32.77
CA THR A 283 8.40 -1.30 -32.06
C THR A 283 8.01 0.19 -32.09
N ASN A 284 6.77 0.52 -32.47
CA ASN A 284 6.34 1.91 -32.57
C ASN A 284 6.09 2.53 -31.18
N GLN A 285 7.13 3.18 -30.66
CA GLN A 285 7.12 3.81 -29.34
C GLN A 285 5.97 4.80 -29.15
N ARG A 286 5.63 5.61 -30.17
CA ARG A 286 4.55 6.61 -30.04
C ARG A 286 3.18 5.96 -29.85
N LEU A 287 2.93 4.83 -30.52
CA LEU A 287 1.68 4.08 -30.34
C LEU A 287 1.64 3.45 -28.95
N HIS A 288 2.79 2.92 -28.47
CA HIS A 288 2.90 2.37 -27.12
C HIS A 288 2.64 3.43 -26.05
N GLU A 289 3.24 4.62 -26.16
CA GLU A 289 3.01 5.76 -25.25
C GLU A 289 1.54 6.19 -25.24
N ARG A 290 0.87 6.18 -26.39
CA ARG A 290 -0.58 6.46 -26.45
C ARG A 290 -1.40 5.37 -25.77
N TRP A 291 -1.03 4.11 -25.94
CA TRP A 291 -1.69 3.01 -25.24
C TRP A 291 -1.43 3.05 -23.73
N GLN A 292 -0.26 3.51 -23.26
CA GLN A 292 0.00 3.68 -21.84
C GLN A 292 -1.04 4.59 -21.15
N GLU A 293 -1.60 5.58 -21.85
CA GLU A 293 -2.70 6.40 -21.29
C GLU A 293 -3.98 5.57 -21.06
N ILE A 294 -4.26 4.61 -21.92
CA ILE A 294 -5.36 3.65 -21.71
C ILE A 294 -5.00 2.77 -20.52
N ALA A 295 -3.77 2.25 -20.48
CA ALA A 295 -3.32 1.36 -19.43
C ALA A 295 -3.38 1.99 -18.02
N ARG A 296 -3.00 3.28 -17.89
CA ARG A 296 -3.12 4.03 -16.63
C ARG A 296 -4.59 4.15 -16.20
N LYS A 297 -5.49 4.47 -17.12
CA LYS A 297 -6.93 4.56 -16.83
C LYS A 297 -7.48 3.22 -16.33
N GLU A 298 -7.12 2.11 -16.98
CA GLU A 298 -7.56 0.78 -16.56
C GLU A 298 -7.09 0.42 -15.15
N MET A 299 -5.84 0.75 -14.80
CA MET A 299 -5.35 0.57 -13.42
C MET A 299 -6.16 1.41 -12.43
N LYS A 300 -6.44 2.67 -12.74
CA LYS A 300 -7.28 3.54 -11.90
C LYS A 300 -8.70 2.98 -11.76
N LEU A 301 -9.30 2.50 -12.85
CA LEU A 301 -10.61 1.84 -12.86
C LEU A 301 -10.63 0.58 -11.97
N MET A 302 -9.59 -0.23 -12.02
CA MET A 302 -9.42 -1.42 -11.17
C MET A 302 -9.38 -1.03 -9.68
N LEU A 303 -8.65 0.03 -9.32
CA LEU A 303 -8.58 0.51 -7.94
C LEU A 303 -9.92 1.05 -7.46
N GLN A 304 -10.59 1.86 -8.28
CA GLN A 304 -11.91 2.43 -7.99
C GLN A 304 -12.95 1.34 -7.75
N ARG A 305 -13.02 0.31 -8.62
CA ARG A 305 -13.87 -0.87 -8.39
C ARG A 305 -13.52 -1.56 -7.07
N GLY A 306 -12.23 -1.64 -6.77
CA GLY A 306 -11.77 -2.24 -5.52
C GLY A 306 -12.16 -1.46 -4.27
N TRP A 307 -12.33 -0.14 -4.37
CA TRP A 307 -12.81 0.69 -3.28
C TRP A 307 -14.32 0.59 -3.13
N ILE A 308 -15.07 0.64 -4.24
CA ILE A 308 -16.53 0.47 -4.24
C ILE A 308 -16.92 -0.84 -3.58
N GLN A 309 -16.31 -1.96 -3.98
CA GLN A 309 -16.59 -3.27 -3.37
C GLN A 309 -16.23 -3.29 -1.88
N GLY A 310 -15.15 -2.61 -1.47
CA GLY A 310 -14.79 -2.48 -0.06
C GLY A 310 -15.84 -1.73 0.75
N MET A 311 -16.44 -0.67 0.17
CA MET A 311 -17.52 0.11 0.80
C MET A 311 -18.85 -0.64 0.88
N GLU A 312 -19.18 -1.43 -0.15
CA GLU A 312 -20.39 -2.27 -0.16
C GLU A 312 -20.34 -3.31 0.96
N LEU A 313 -19.23 -4.04 1.09
CA LEU A 313 -19.04 -5.03 2.16
C LEU A 313 -19.11 -4.41 3.57
N GLN A 314 -18.62 -3.19 3.72
CA GLN A 314 -18.68 -2.45 4.98
C GLN A 314 -20.12 -2.04 5.34
N SER A 315 -20.92 -1.72 4.32
CA SER A 315 -22.33 -1.34 4.52
C SER A 315 -23.15 -2.55 4.99
N ASP A 316 -22.89 -3.73 4.42
CA ASP A 316 -23.53 -4.99 4.82
C ASP A 316 -23.17 -5.42 6.26
N GLU A 317 -22.02 -4.99 6.81
CA GLU A 317 -21.64 -5.24 8.21
C GLU A 317 -22.28 -4.28 9.22
N ILE A 318 -22.80 -3.13 8.77
CA ILE A 318 -23.44 -2.11 9.63
C ILE A 318 -24.96 -2.32 9.74
N GLU A 319 -25.60 -2.93 8.75
CA GLU A 319 -27.05 -3.26 8.74
C GLU A 319 -27.41 -4.47 9.61
#